data_AF-A0A2E2QZV2-F1
#
_entry.id   AF-A0A2E2QZV2-F1
#
_cell.length_a   1.000
_cell.length_b   1.000
_cell.length_c   1.000
_cell.angle_alpha   90.00
_cell.angle_beta   90.00
_cell.angle_gamma   90.00
#
_symmetry.space_group_name_H-M   'P 1'
#
loop_
_entity.id
_entity.type
_entity.pdbx_description
1 polymer ?
#
loop_
_entity_poly.entity_id
_entity_poly.type
_entity_poly.pdbx_seq_one_letter_code
_entity_poly.pdbx_strand_id
1 'polypeptide(L)'
;MVGFFFLTLAGVLHAGRTPKNGFSTPLFDARNATMNNPRAFTRSQVSKGFTLIELMIGIAIIGVLSAIAIPAFQDYLNRAKVTELMNIAQSCKAGIIEYTATTNAWPANAGDAGCQSNVAAQSQYARQLLVGANGRIQVTFQANTVAAGIVANNFIALIPFTGGARHTDPLQPVGEWRCVTNVTPEFRRYLPAACRNNNVN
;
A
#
# COMPACT_ATOMS: atom_id res chain seq x y z
N MET A 1 -16.89 32.05 8.39
CA MET A 1 -16.83 31.74 9.83
C MET A 1 -16.98 30.22 9.92
N VAL A 2 -15.93 29.39 9.92
CA VAL A 2 -14.60 29.42 10.53
C VAL A 2 -13.68 28.67 9.54
N GLY A 3 -12.67 29.27 8.93
CA GLY A 3 -11.31 29.29 9.47
C GLY A 3 -10.33 28.60 8.51
N PHE A 4 -9.98 29.32 7.44
CA PHE A 4 -8.90 29.01 6.49
C PHE A 4 -7.55 29.08 7.22
N PHE A 5 -6.97 27.95 7.58
CA PHE A 5 -5.59 27.88 8.08
C PHE A 5 -5.12 26.43 7.97
N PHE A 6 -4.40 26.05 6.92
CA PHE A 6 -3.38 25.00 7.04
C PHE A 6 -2.31 25.15 5.96
N LEU A 7 -1.09 25.23 6.48
CA LEU A 7 0.17 25.52 5.82
C LEU A 7 0.57 24.49 4.77
N THR A 8 1.19 25.02 3.72
CA THR A 8 2.20 24.38 2.89
C THR A 8 3.38 23.86 3.72
N LEU A 9 3.69 22.57 3.63
CA LEU A 9 4.97 22.02 4.06
C LEU A 9 5.65 21.36 2.84
N ALA A 10 6.56 22.11 2.22
CA ALA A 10 7.61 21.59 1.36
C ALA A 10 8.86 21.43 2.22
N GLY A 11 9.54 20.27 2.14
CA GLY A 11 10.86 20.11 2.73
C GLY A 11 11.15 18.72 3.28
N VAL A 12 11.41 17.74 2.40
CA VAL A 12 12.16 16.54 2.78
C VAL A 12 13.29 16.37 1.77
N LEU A 13 14.51 16.75 2.17
CA LEU A 13 15.75 16.38 1.49
C LEU A 13 16.68 15.66 2.48
N HIS A 14 16.86 14.39 2.15
CA HIS A 14 17.96 13.46 2.42
C HIS A 14 19.26 14.03 3.03
N ALA A 15 19.77 13.37 4.08
CA ALA A 15 21.16 12.90 4.17
C ALA A 15 21.39 12.09 5.47
N GLY A 16 21.35 10.75 5.38
CA GLY A 16 21.87 9.87 6.43
C GLY A 16 23.38 9.66 6.23
N ARG A 17 24.20 10.15 7.16
CA ARG A 17 25.62 9.78 7.29
C ARG A 17 25.77 8.86 8.50
N THR A 18 26.33 7.67 8.29
CA THR A 18 26.78 6.77 9.37
C THR A 18 28.12 7.25 9.95
N PRO A 19 28.33 7.24 11.28
CA PRO A 19 29.66 7.43 11.84
C PRO A 19 30.43 6.10 11.93
N LYS A 20 31.70 6.15 11.49
CA LYS A 20 32.71 5.10 11.66
C LYS A 20 33.46 5.31 12.97
N ASN A 21 33.51 4.23 13.75
CA ASN A 21 34.67 3.63 14.40
C ASN A 21 35.48 4.41 15.45
N GLY A 22 35.58 3.78 16.63
CA GLY A 22 36.84 3.60 17.34
C GLY A 22 36.98 4.41 18.62
N PHE A 23 36.84 3.74 19.78
CA PHE A 23 37.74 3.95 20.92
C PHE A 23 37.50 2.92 22.04
N SER A 24 38.52 2.08 22.29
CA SER A 24 39.05 1.65 23.59
C SER A 24 38.19 0.91 24.62
N THR A 25 38.76 -0.24 25.04
CA THR A 25 38.42 -1.15 26.15
C THR A 25 38.09 -0.51 27.50
N PRO A 26 37.26 -1.14 28.35
CA PRO A 26 37.12 -0.74 29.75
C PRO A 26 38.31 -1.26 30.57
N LEU A 27 39.17 -0.34 31.02
CA LEU A 27 40.16 -0.62 32.06
C LEU A 27 39.47 -0.43 33.41
N PHE A 28 39.35 -1.51 34.16
CA PHE A 28 39.03 -1.50 35.59
C PHE A 28 40.00 -0.55 36.31
N ASP A 29 39.51 0.58 36.79
CA ASP A 29 40.14 1.32 37.88
C ASP A 29 39.09 1.59 38.97
N ALA A 30 39.05 0.70 39.95
CA ALA A 30 38.31 0.87 41.18
C ALA A 30 39.27 1.45 42.22
N ARG A 31 39.36 2.79 42.28
CA ARG A 31 40.04 3.50 43.37
C ARG A 31 39.25 4.73 43.82
N ASN A 32 38.45 4.49 44.86
CA ASN A 32 38.23 5.35 46.02
C ASN A 32 38.04 6.86 45.77
N ALA A 33 36.79 7.26 45.56
CA ALA A 33 36.33 8.60 45.93
C ALA A 33 35.11 8.47 46.84
N THR A 34 35.37 8.32 48.14
CA THR A 34 34.42 8.68 49.20
C THR A 34 34.21 10.19 49.17
N MET A 35 33.31 10.68 48.32
CA MET A 35 32.72 12.01 48.48
C MET A 35 31.32 11.86 49.04
N ASN A 36 31.28 11.93 50.37
CA ASN A 36 30.10 12.19 51.16
C ASN A 36 29.58 13.59 50.80
N ASN A 37 28.59 13.68 49.93
CA ASN A 37 27.80 14.89 49.74
C ASN A 37 26.34 14.52 49.41
N PRO A 38 25.47 14.41 50.42
CA PRO A 38 24.04 14.30 50.19
C PRO A 38 23.48 15.71 49.93
N ARG A 39 23.88 16.34 48.82
CA ARG A 39 23.08 17.43 48.25
C ARG A 39 22.05 16.79 47.34
N ALA A 40 21.04 16.24 48.00
CA ALA A 40 19.76 15.95 47.40
C ALA A 40 19.26 17.23 46.72
N PHE A 41 19.42 17.32 45.40
CA PHE A 41 18.61 18.21 44.58
C PHE A 41 17.23 17.56 44.50
N THR A 42 16.47 17.61 45.60
CA THR A 42 15.05 17.26 45.60
C THR A 42 14.33 18.36 44.85
N ARG A 43 14.34 18.26 43.51
CA ARG A 43 13.37 18.97 42.68
C ARG A 43 12.00 18.42 43.06
N SER A 44 11.21 19.17 43.83
CA SER A 44 9.81 18.83 44.05
C SER A 44 9.10 18.94 42.70
N GLN A 45 8.97 17.81 42.03
CA GLN A 45 8.07 17.67 40.90
C GLN A 45 6.67 17.66 41.49
N VAL A 46 6.04 18.83 41.57
CA VAL A 46 4.60 18.94 41.80
C VAL A 46 3.92 18.17 40.67
N SER A 47 3.58 16.92 40.96
CA SER A 47 2.91 16.04 40.02
C SER A 47 1.45 16.50 39.99
N LYS A 48 1.12 17.42 39.08
CA LYS A 48 -0.28 17.70 38.73
C LYS A 48 -0.81 16.47 38.01
N GLY A 49 -1.38 15.54 38.76
CA GLY A 49 -2.03 14.35 38.20
C GLY A 49 -3.24 14.74 37.36
N PHE A 50 -3.44 14.04 36.25
CA PHE A 50 -4.67 14.12 35.47
C PHE A 50 -5.84 13.68 36.35
N THR A 51 -6.93 14.45 36.37
CA THR A 51 -8.07 14.06 37.20
C THR A 51 -8.78 12.86 36.57
N LEU A 52 -9.31 11.95 37.40
CA LEU A 52 -10.04 10.77 36.90
C LEU A 52 -11.25 11.17 36.05
N ILE A 53 -11.87 12.32 36.36
CA ILE A 53 -12.97 12.87 35.58
C ILE A 53 -12.52 13.38 34.20
N GLU A 54 -11.33 13.98 34.10
CA GLU A 54 -10.77 14.44 32.83
C GLU A 54 -10.42 13.26 31.93
N LEU A 55 -9.92 12.16 32.52
CA LEU A 55 -9.71 10.91 31.80
C LEU A 55 -11.03 10.31 31.30
N MET A 56 -12.07 10.27 32.15
CA MET A 56 -13.37 9.70 31.79
C MET A 56 -14.08 10.48 30.67
N ILE A 57 -14.02 11.81 30.69
CA ILE A 57 -14.58 12.62 29.60
C ILE A 57 -13.76 12.44 28.32
N GLY A 58 -12.43 12.34 28.43
CA GLY A 58 -11.56 12.06 27.30
C GLY A 58 -11.90 10.75 26.59
N ILE A 59 -12.03 9.64 27.33
CA ILE A 59 -12.40 8.35 26.73
C ILE A 59 -13.81 8.35 26.13
N ALA A 60 -14.74 9.14 26.70
CA ALA A 60 -16.09 9.27 26.16
C ALA A 60 -16.07 9.94 24.77
N ILE A 61 -15.30 11.03 24.61
CA ILE A 61 -15.17 11.74 23.33
C ILE A 61 -14.45 10.85 22.30
N ILE A 62 -13.34 10.23 22.70
CA ILE A 62 -12.57 9.33 21.81
C ILE A 62 -13.44 8.13 21.38
N GLY A 63 -14.27 7.59 22.28
CA GLY A 63 -15.21 6.52 21.98
C GLY A 63 -16.15 6.88 20.82
N VAL A 64 -16.82 8.03 20.90
CA VAL A 64 -17.74 8.49 19.84
C VAL A 64 -17.01 8.74 18.51
N LEU A 65 -15.86 9.42 18.55
CA LEU A 65 -15.07 9.69 17.35
C LEU A 65 -14.60 8.38 16.68
N SER A 66 -14.15 7.40 17.48
CA SER A 66 -13.67 6.12 16.98
C SER A 66 -14.77 5.30 16.27
N ALA A 67 -16.00 5.33 16.78
CA ALA A 67 -17.12 4.58 16.21
C ALA A 67 -17.44 5.00 14.76
N ILE A 68 -17.28 6.28 14.44
CA ILE A 68 -17.48 6.81 13.09
C ILE A 68 -16.21 6.64 12.24
N ALA A 69 -15.03 6.84 12.82
CA ALA A 69 -13.77 6.83 12.10
C ALA A 69 -13.33 5.43 11.64
N ILE A 70 -13.53 4.39 12.46
CA ILE A 70 -13.08 3.02 12.17
C ILE A 70 -13.67 2.47 10.85
N PRO A 71 -14.99 2.47 10.61
CA PRO A 71 -15.55 1.92 9.38
C PRO A 71 -15.07 2.67 8.13
N ALA A 72 -14.98 4.00 8.20
CA ALA A 72 -14.46 4.82 7.10
C ALA A 72 -12.97 4.53 6.82
N PHE A 73 -12.17 4.35 7.88
CA PHE A 73 -10.75 4.03 7.75
C PHE A 73 -10.52 2.62 7.18
N GLN A 74 -11.32 1.63 7.56
CA GLN A 74 -11.27 0.30 6.97
C GLN A 74 -11.54 0.34 5.46
N ASP A 75 -12.53 1.13 5.03
CA ASP A 75 -12.83 1.32 3.60
C ASP A 75 -11.65 1.94 2.84
N TYR A 76 -10.93 2.89 3.45
CA TYR A 76 -9.71 3.46 2.88
C TYR A 76 -8.59 2.43 2.77
N LEU A 77 -8.34 1.65 3.82
CA LEU A 77 -7.34 0.58 3.79
C LEU A 77 -7.66 -0.46 2.71
N ASN A 78 -8.92 -0.86 2.59
CA ASN A 78 -9.34 -1.84 1.58
C ASN A 78 -9.10 -1.32 0.15
N ARG A 79 -9.36 -0.03 -0.13
CA ARG A 79 -9.01 0.61 -1.41
C ARG A 79 -7.51 0.63 -1.66
N ALA A 80 -6.71 0.91 -0.63
CA ALA A 80 -5.25 0.90 -0.74
C ALA A 80 -4.73 -0.49 -1.13
N LYS A 81 -5.21 -1.54 -0.45
CA LYS A 81 -4.88 -2.94 -0.77
C LYS A 81 -5.23 -3.31 -2.22
N VAL A 82 -6.40 -2.90 -2.69
CA VAL A 82 -6.81 -3.16 -4.09
C VAL A 82 -5.94 -2.38 -5.09
N THR A 83 -5.53 -1.16 -4.74
CA THR A 83 -4.65 -0.33 -5.57
C THR A 83 -3.25 -0.93 -5.69
N GLU A 84 -2.75 -1.58 -4.63
CA GLU A 84 -1.50 -2.34 -4.68
C GLU A 84 -1.55 -3.44 -5.74
N LEU A 85 -2.66 -4.18 -5.79
CA LEU A 85 -2.89 -5.23 -6.81
C LEU A 85 -3.01 -4.66 -8.22
N MET A 86 -3.66 -3.49 -8.36
CA MET A 86 -3.70 -2.77 -9.62
C MET A 86 -2.28 -2.39 -10.09
N ASN A 87 -1.42 -1.90 -9.19
CA ASN A 87 -0.05 -1.51 -9.53
C ASN A 87 0.77 -2.71 -10.01
N ILE A 88 0.61 -3.88 -9.37
CA ILE A 88 1.22 -5.15 -9.82
C ILE A 88 0.74 -5.51 -11.23
N ALA A 89 -0.55 -5.34 -11.53
CA ALA A 89 -1.05 -5.58 -12.89
C ALA A 89 -0.47 -4.56 -13.88
N GLN A 90 -0.38 -3.28 -13.50
CA GLN A 90 0.10 -2.22 -14.37
C GLN A 90 1.57 -2.33 -14.72
N SER A 91 2.41 -2.88 -13.83
CA SER A 91 3.85 -3.06 -14.12
C SER A 91 4.12 -3.94 -15.35
N CYS A 92 3.16 -4.79 -15.73
CA CYS A 92 3.29 -5.65 -16.92
C CYS A 92 3.03 -4.96 -18.26
N LYS A 93 2.36 -3.81 -18.27
CA LYS A 93 1.89 -3.21 -19.53
C LYS A 93 3.03 -2.91 -20.50
N ALA A 94 4.12 -2.33 -19.99
CA ALA A 94 5.27 -1.95 -20.81
C ALA A 94 5.94 -3.17 -21.44
N GLY A 95 6.18 -4.22 -20.65
CA GLY A 95 6.81 -5.43 -21.17
C GLY A 95 5.93 -6.20 -22.15
N ILE A 96 4.60 -6.17 -22.02
CA ILE A 96 3.71 -6.71 -23.06
C ILE A 96 3.84 -5.93 -24.38
N ILE A 97 3.88 -4.59 -24.31
CA ILE A 97 4.04 -3.74 -25.50
C ILE A 97 5.41 -3.98 -26.15
N GLU A 98 6.47 -4.10 -25.37
CA GLU A 98 7.81 -4.39 -25.87
C GLU A 98 7.92 -5.80 -26.48
N TYR A 99 7.37 -6.81 -25.80
CA TYR A 99 7.38 -8.19 -26.28
C TYR A 99 6.62 -8.33 -27.60
N THR A 100 5.43 -7.72 -27.71
CA THR A 100 4.65 -7.73 -28.95
C THR A 100 5.36 -6.99 -30.08
N ALA A 101 5.99 -5.85 -29.80
CA ALA A 101 6.74 -5.08 -30.81
C ALA A 101 8.01 -5.79 -31.32
N THR A 102 8.62 -6.65 -30.52
CA THR A 102 9.88 -7.35 -30.87
C THR A 102 9.66 -8.74 -31.45
N THR A 103 8.68 -9.48 -30.93
CA THR A 103 8.44 -10.88 -31.30
C THR A 103 7.25 -11.07 -32.24
N ASN A 104 6.44 -10.02 -32.45
CA ASN A 104 5.17 -10.09 -33.18
C ASN A 104 4.20 -11.15 -32.60
N ALA A 105 4.34 -11.48 -31.32
CA ALA A 105 3.52 -12.46 -30.62
C ALA A 105 3.15 -11.95 -29.22
N TRP A 106 2.12 -12.56 -28.62
CA TRP A 106 1.77 -12.28 -27.23
C TRP A 106 2.67 -13.08 -26.27
N PRO A 107 3.08 -12.49 -25.14
CA PRO A 107 3.81 -13.22 -24.12
C PRO A 107 2.92 -14.32 -23.53
N ALA A 108 3.47 -15.53 -23.38
CA ALA A 108 2.71 -16.68 -22.89
C ALA A 108 2.54 -16.68 -21.36
N ASN A 109 3.40 -15.93 -20.67
CA ASN A 109 3.42 -15.86 -19.22
C ASN A 109 3.99 -14.52 -18.73
N ALA A 110 3.94 -14.30 -17.41
CA ALA A 110 4.41 -13.07 -16.79
C ALA A 110 5.92 -12.84 -16.95
N GLY A 111 6.74 -13.89 -17.02
CA GLY A 111 8.18 -13.79 -17.22
C GLY A 111 8.53 -13.28 -18.62
N ASP A 112 7.85 -13.77 -19.65
CA ASP A 112 8.01 -13.29 -21.03
C ASP A 112 7.63 -11.81 -21.15
N ALA A 113 6.62 -11.37 -20.39
CA ALA A 113 6.20 -9.97 -20.30
C ALA A 113 7.11 -9.11 -19.39
N GLY A 114 8.23 -9.64 -18.87
CA GLY A 114 9.16 -8.91 -18.01
C GLY A 114 8.62 -8.62 -16.60
N CYS A 115 7.58 -9.31 -16.15
CA CYS A 115 6.97 -9.13 -14.85
C CYS A 115 7.44 -10.15 -13.82
N GLN A 116 7.41 -9.76 -12.55
CA GLN A 116 7.59 -10.69 -11.44
C GLN A 116 6.35 -11.60 -11.31
N SER A 117 6.53 -12.90 -11.53
CA SER A 117 5.48 -13.90 -11.37
C SER A 117 5.21 -14.26 -9.91
N ASN A 118 6.20 -14.09 -9.03
CA ASN A 118 6.07 -14.31 -7.59
C ASN A 118 5.41 -13.11 -6.89
N VAL A 119 4.10 -12.96 -7.09
CA VAL A 119 3.34 -11.85 -6.49
C VAL A 119 3.19 -11.95 -4.98
N ALA A 120 3.32 -13.14 -4.40
CA ALA A 120 3.25 -13.32 -2.95
C ALA A 120 4.40 -12.59 -2.22
N ALA A 121 5.55 -12.42 -2.90
CA ALA A 121 6.66 -11.60 -2.41
C ALA A 121 6.43 -10.09 -2.59
N GLN A 122 5.54 -9.69 -3.50
CA GLN A 122 5.20 -8.29 -3.77
C GLN A 122 4.05 -7.80 -2.90
N SER A 123 3.07 -8.66 -2.63
CA SER A 123 1.87 -8.34 -1.87
C SER A 123 1.25 -9.56 -1.22
N GLN A 124 0.94 -9.45 0.08
CA GLN A 124 0.14 -10.46 0.80
C GLN A 124 -1.34 -10.50 0.36
N TYR A 125 -1.78 -9.52 -0.44
CA TYR A 125 -3.15 -9.43 -0.93
C TYR A 125 -3.31 -10.05 -2.32
N ALA A 126 -2.21 -10.37 -3.00
CA ALA A 126 -2.20 -10.98 -4.33
C ALA A 126 -1.90 -12.47 -4.20
N ARG A 127 -2.76 -13.32 -4.76
CA ARG A 127 -2.50 -14.76 -4.83
C ARG A 127 -1.65 -15.11 -6.05
N GLN A 128 -2.01 -14.54 -7.20
CA GLN A 128 -1.43 -14.92 -8.48
C GLN A 128 -1.53 -13.78 -9.49
N LEU A 129 -0.46 -13.58 -10.27
CA LEU A 129 -0.46 -12.82 -11.51
C LEU A 129 -0.37 -13.81 -12.67
N LEU A 130 -1.23 -13.63 -13.66
CA LEU A 130 -1.20 -14.36 -14.92
C LEU A 130 -1.20 -13.36 -16.07
N VAL A 131 -0.28 -13.54 -17.01
CA VAL A 131 -0.41 -12.95 -18.35
C VAL A 131 -0.96 -14.04 -19.24
N GLY A 132 -2.17 -13.84 -19.75
CA GLY A 132 -2.87 -14.78 -20.61
C GLY A 132 -2.87 -14.34 -22.07
N ALA A 133 -3.58 -15.10 -22.90
CA ALA A 133 -3.75 -14.79 -24.31
C ALA A 133 -4.18 -13.33 -24.55
N ASN A 134 -3.77 -12.79 -25.69
CA ASN A 134 -4.10 -11.42 -26.11
C ASN A 134 -3.62 -10.35 -25.13
N GLY A 135 -2.51 -10.60 -24.42
CA GLY A 135 -1.93 -9.64 -23.48
C GLY A 135 -2.80 -9.33 -22.26
N ARG A 136 -3.77 -10.20 -21.93
CA ARG A 136 -4.60 -10.05 -20.72
C ARG A 136 -3.72 -10.20 -19.49
N ILE A 137 -3.62 -9.17 -18.68
CA ILE A 137 -2.93 -9.21 -17.38
C ILE A 137 -3.98 -9.42 -16.31
N GLN A 138 -3.88 -10.46 -15.48
CA GLN A 138 -4.84 -10.75 -14.42
C GLN A 138 -4.14 -10.94 -13.09
N VAL A 139 -4.56 -10.19 -12.07
CA VAL A 139 -4.17 -10.37 -10.68
C VAL A 139 -5.36 -10.90 -9.90
N THR A 140 -5.15 -12.03 -9.24
CA THR A 140 -6.17 -12.71 -8.44
C THR A 140 -5.96 -12.38 -6.96
N PHE A 141 -7.04 -12.06 -6.25
CA PHE A 141 -6.99 -11.68 -4.85
C PHE A 141 -6.64 -12.88 -3.96
N GLN A 142 -5.89 -12.62 -2.90
CA GLN A 142 -5.76 -13.53 -1.78
C GLN A 142 -7.06 -13.47 -0.95
N ALA A 143 -7.60 -14.64 -0.59
CA ALA A 143 -8.91 -14.75 0.04
C ALA A 143 -8.95 -14.04 1.40
N ASN A 144 -10.00 -13.24 1.63
CA ASN A 144 -10.30 -12.62 2.93
C ASN A 144 -9.21 -11.69 3.51
N THR A 145 -8.16 -11.35 2.75
CA THR A 145 -7.11 -10.43 3.22
C THR A 145 -7.39 -8.97 2.82
N VAL A 146 -8.18 -8.77 1.77
CA VAL A 146 -8.55 -7.44 1.28
C VAL A 146 -9.77 -6.87 2.00
N ALA A 147 -10.92 -7.53 1.90
CA ALA A 147 -12.17 -7.17 2.59
C ALA A 147 -13.04 -8.41 2.80
N ALA A 148 -13.99 -8.37 3.75
CA ALA A 148 -14.82 -9.51 4.19
C ALA A 148 -15.81 -10.11 3.15
N GLY A 149 -15.68 -9.75 1.87
CA GLY A 149 -16.32 -10.49 0.75
C GLY A 149 -15.53 -10.45 -0.55
N ILE A 150 -14.23 -10.11 -0.45
CA ILE A 150 -13.28 -10.40 -1.52
C ILE A 150 -12.71 -11.80 -1.28
N VAL A 151 -13.24 -12.75 -2.04
CA VAL A 151 -12.91 -14.17 -1.93
C VAL A 151 -11.78 -14.57 -2.87
N ALA A 152 -11.27 -15.79 -2.68
CA ALA A 152 -10.12 -16.33 -3.41
C ALA A 152 -10.22 -16.12 -4.94
N ASN A 153 -11.37 -16.32 -5.57
CA ASN A 153 -11.45 -16.29 -7.04
C ASN A 153 -11.77 -14.92 -7.63
N ASN A 154 -11.87 -13.90 -6.79
CA ASN A 154 -12.00 -12.54 -7.30
C ASN A 154 -10.70 -12.14 -7.98
N PHE A 155 -10.79 -11.35 -9.04
CA PHE A 155 -9.63 -10.83 -9.76
C PHE A 155 -9.88 -9.40 -10.26
N ILE A 156 -8.79 -8.74 -10.59
CA ILE A 156 -8.74 -7.58 -11.46
C ILE A 156 -7.92 -7.98 -12.68
N ALA A 157 -8.40 -7.67 -13.88
CA ALA A 157 -7.63 -7.86 -15.09
C ALA A 157 -7.60 -6.59 -15.95
N LEU A 158 -6.48 -6.38 -16.61
CA LEU A 158 -6.26 -5.35 -17.60
C LEU A 158 -6.22 -6.03 -18.97
N ILE A 159 -7.06 -5.56 -19.87
CA ILE A 159 -7.19 -6.09 -21.22
C ILE A 159 -6.76 -4.97 -22.19
N PRO A 160 -5.88 -5.26 -23.16
CA PRO A 160 -5.54 -4.30 -24.19
C PRO A 160 -6.67 -4.17 -25.22
N PHE A 161 -6.86 -2.95 -25.72
CA PHE A 161 -7.84 -2.57 -26.74
C PHE A 161 -7.13 -1.84 -27.88
N THR A 162 -7.65 -2.00 -29.09
CA THR A 162 -7.23 -1.26 -30.30
C THR A 162 -8.50 -0.85 -31.05
N GLY A 163 -8.59 0.43 -31.43
CA GLY A 163 -9.76 0.94 -32.17
C GLY A 163 -11.12 0.69 -31.51
N GLY A 164 -11.18 0.61 -30.17
CA GLY A 164 -12.41 0.34 -29.42
C GLY A 164 -12.80 -1.15 -29.31
N ALA A 165 -12.11 -2.05 -30.01
CA ALA A 165 -12.28 -3.49 -29.87
C ALA A 165 -11.22 -4.10 -28.95
N ARG A 166 -11.51 -5.29 -28.41
CA ARG A 166 -10.49 -6.08 -27.70
C ARG A 166 -9.35 -6.38 -28.66
N HIS A 167 -8.13 -6.19 -28.20
CA HIS A 167 -6.96 -6.43 -29.01
C HIS A 167 -6.74 -7.94 -29.16
N THR A 168 -6.62 -8.41 -30.39
CA THR A 168 -6.43 -9.84 -30.72
C THR A 168 -5.21 -10.09 -31.59
N ASP A 169 -4.74 -9.07 -32.31
CA ASP A 169 -3.66 -9.17 -33.28
C ASP A 169 -2.38 -8.51 -32.75
N PRO A 170 -1.33 -9.27 -32.37
CA PRO A 170 -0.11 -8.72 -31.78
C PRO A 170 0.66 -7.76 -32.70
N LEU A 171 0.34 -7.69 -34.00
CA LEU A 171 0.96 -6.75 -34.95
C LEU A 171 0.41 -5.33 -34.84
N GLN A 172 -0.75 -5.13 -34.21
CA GLN A 172 -1.33 -3.81 -34.03
C GLN A 172 -0.87 -3.16 -32.72
N PRO A 173 -0.68 -1.83 -32.69
CA PRO A 173 -0.33 -1.14 -31.44
C PRO A 173 -1.47 -1.25 -30.42
N VAL A 174 -1.11 -1.37 -29.14
CA VAL A 174 -2.08 -1.28 -28.04
C VAL A 174 -2.52 0.18 -27.87
N GLY A 175 -3.80 0.46 -28.08
CA GLY A 175 -4.35 1.82 -27.98
C GLY A 175 -4.82 2.19 -26.59
N GLU A 176 -5.49 1.27 -25.89
CA GLU A 176 -6.03 1.51 -24.55
C GLU A 176 -5.93 0.25 -23.68
N TRP A 177 -5.84 0.43 -22.36
CA TRP A 177 -5.99 -0.66 -21.39
C TRP A 177 -7.27 -0.48 -20.60
N ARG A 178 -8.18 -1.44 -20.69
CA ARG A 178 -9.43 -1.41 -19.94
C ARG A 178 -9.40 -2.43 -18.81
N CYS A 179 -9.96 -2.03 -17.68
CA CYS A 179 -10.03 -2.89 -16.51
C CYS A 179 -11.34 -3.68 -16.47
N VAL A 180 -11.24 -4.95 -16.06
CA VAL A 180 -12.37 -5.82 -15.76
C VAL A 180 -12.18 -6.51 -14.43
N THR A 181 -13.29 -6.86 -13.79
CA THR A 181 -13.28 -7.62 -12.53
C THR A 181 -14.51 -8.51 -12.42
N ASN A 182 -14.40 -9.59 -11.65
CA ASN A 182 -15.52 -10.41 -11.19
C ASN A 182 -15.90 -10.14 -9.73
N VAL A 183 -15.35 -9.09 -9.10
CA VAL A 183 -15.76 -8.67 -7.75
C VAL A 183 -17.24 -8.28 -7.77
N THR A 184 -18.00 -8.77 -6.78
CA THR A 184 -19.44 -8.51 -6.67
C THR A 184 -19.73 -7.01 -6.53
N PRO A 185 -20.85 -6.52 -7.07
CA PRO A 185 -21.17 -5.08 -7.13
C PRO A 185 -21.06 -4.36 -5.77
N GLU A 186 -21.46 -5.03 -4.70
CA GLU A 186 -21.42 -4.51 -3.32
C GLU A 186 -20.00 -4.11 -2.85
N PHE A 187 -18.97 -4.80 -3.34
CA PHE A 187 -17.56 -4.53 -3.00
C PHE A 187 -16.83 -3.69 -4.04
N ARG A 188 -17.50 -3.28 -5.13
CA ARG A 188 -16.85 -2.45 -6.17
C ARG A 188 -16.48 -1.06 -5.70
N ARG A 189 -17.04 -0.60 -4.57
CA ARG A 189 -16.60 0.67 -3.95
C ARG A 189 -15.10 0.65 -3.61
N TYR A 190 -14.52 -0.52 -3.34
CA TYR A 190 -13.10 -0.68 -3.04
C TYR A 190 -12.19 -0.61 -4.27
N LEU A 191 -12.75 -0.76 -5.47
CA LEU A 191 -11.98 -0.73 -6.70
C LEU A 191 -11.61 0.72 -7.10
N PRO A 192 -10.44 0.90 -7.76
CA PRO A 192 -10.11 2.11 -8.49
C PRO A 192 -11.21 2.45 -9.50
N ALA A 193 -11.41 3.73 -9.79
CA ALA A 193 -12.47 4.21 -10.67
C ALA A 193 -12.47 3.49 -12.03
N ALA A 194 -11.28 3.22 -12.59
CA ALA A 194 -11.08 2.50 -13.85
C ALA A 194 -11.68 1.08 -13.88
N CYS A 195 -11.86 0.44 -12.71
CA CYS A 195 -12.38 -0.93 -12.59
C CYS A 195 -13.77 -1.01 -11.96
N ARG A 196 -14.41 0.11 -11.62
CA ARG A 196 -15.74 0.07 -11.00
C ARG A 196 -16.82 -0.39 -11.97
N ASN A 197 -16.64 -0.08 -13.26
CA ASN A 197 -17.50 -0.51 -14.33
C ASN A 197 -16.70 -1.46 -15.22
N ASN A 198 -17.29 -2.61 -15.55
CA ASN A 198 -16.67 -3.56 -16.47
C ASN A 198 -16.80 -3.00 -17.89
N ASN A 199 -15.77 -2.29 -18.34
CA ASN A 199 -15.74 -1.61 -19.65
C ASN A 199 -15.34 -2.58 -20.78
N VAL A 200 -16.07 -3.70 -20.88
CA VAL A 200 -15.78 -4.79 -21.84
C VAL A 200 -16.54 -4.71 -23.16
N ASN A 201 -17.38 -3.69 -23.31
CA ASN A 201 -18.14 -3.36 -24.51
C ASN A 201 -17.45 -2.29 -25.34
#